data_AF-A0A3P8KZR7-F1
#
_entry.id   AF-A0A3P8KZR7-F1
#
_cell.length_a   1.000
_cell.length_b   1.000
_cell.length_c   1.000
_cell.angle_alpha   90.00
_cell.angle_beta   90.00
_cell.angle_gamma   90.00
#
_symmetry.space_group_name_H-M   'P 1'
#
loop_
_entity.id
_entity.type
_entity.pdbx_description
1 polymer ?
#
loop_
_entity_poly.entity_id
_entity_poly.type
_entity_poly.pdbx_seq_one_letter_code
_entity_poly.pdbx_strand_id
1 'polypeptide(L)'
;METNIVEVENFVQQSEERRGSAFTSEVKRYLERYPDTQYVDVLLTDLNGCFRGKRIPVSSLSKLEKGCYFPASVFAMDILGNVVEEAGLGQDMGEPDCTCVPVPGHLNAFRRRSAVRRPGAADHD
;
A
#
# COMPACT_ATOMS: atom_id res chain seq x y z
N MET A 1 32.70 -12.21 13.84
CA MET A 1 31.75 -11.27 14.46
C MET A 1 30.38 -11.92 14.35
N GLU A 2 30.01 -12.71 15.35
CA GLU A 2 28.67 -13.32 15.40
C GLU A 2 27.72 -12.23 15.90
N THR A 3 26.92 -11.67 14.99
CA THR A 3 25.84 -10.76 15.36
C THR A 3 24.78 -11.55 16.11
N ASN A 4 24.36 -11.03 17.25
CA ASN A 4 23.42 -11.65 18.18
C ASN A 4 22.00 -11.64 17.59
N ILE A 5 21.69 -12.66 16.78
CA ILE A 5 20.45 -12.80 15.98
C ILE A 5 19.19 -12.62 16.84
N VAL A 6 19.20 -13.11 18.08
CA VAL A 6 18.06 -13.04 19.01
C VAL A 6 17.71 -11.62 19.43
N GLU A 7 18.70 -10.73 19.56
CA GLU A 7 18.46 -9.31 19.90
C GLU A 7 17.84 -8.56 18.73
N VAL A 8 18.26 -8.90 17.49
CA VAL A 8 17.71 -8.33 16.27
C VAL A 8 16.25 -8.74 16.06
N GLU A 9 15.94 -10.02 16.27
CA GLU A 9 14.56 -10.54 16.16
C GLU A 9 13.62 -9.88 17.17
N ASN A 10 14.04 -9.76 18.44
CA ASN A 10 13.26 -9.09 19.48
C ASN A 10 13.03 -7.60 19.18
N PHE A 11 14.04 -6.91 18.64
CA PHE A 11 13.90 -5.51 18.24
C PHE A 11 12.88 -5.32 17.11
N VAL A 12 12.93 -6.20 16.09
CA VAL A 12 11.97 -6.20 14.99
C VAL A 12 10.57 -6.44 15.55
N GLN A 13 10.34 -7.48 16.34
CA GLN A 13 9.03 -7.78 16.94
C GLN A 13 8.44 -6.61 17.74
N GLN A 14 9.24 -5.99 18.62
CA GLN A 14 8.77 -4.82 19.38
C GLN A 14 8.40 -3.64 18.47
N SER A 15 9.15 -3.43 17.38
CA SER A 15 8.84 -2.38 16.42
C SER A 15 7.53 -2.64 15.68
N GLU A 16 7.23 -3.90 15.36
CA GLU A 16 6.02 -4.32 14.69
C GLU A 16 4.78 -4.20 15.60
N GLU A 17 4.88 -4.60 16.86
CA GLU A 17 3.81 -4.46 17.85
C GLU A 17 3.46 -2.99 18.13
N ARG A 18 4.49 -2.13 18.26
CA ARG A 18 4.29 -0.68 18.41
C ARG A 18 3.63 -0.08 17.17
N ARG A 19 4.04 -0.51 15.98
CA ARG A 19 3.43 -0.08 14.71
C ARG A 19 1.96 -0.50 14.62
N GLY A 20 1.65 -1.74 14.97
CA GLY A 20 0.30 -2.27 14.91
C GLY A 20 -0.70 -1.56 15.85
N SER A 21 -0.29 -1.41 17.10
CA SER A 21 -1.08 -0.68 18.12
C SER A 21 -1.33 0.79 17.75
N ALA A 22 -0.36 1.45 17.12
CA ALA A 22 -0.52 2.81 16.62
C ALA A 22 -1.52 2.90 15.45
N PHE A 23 -1.41 2.00 14.47
CA PHE A 23 -2.32 1.96 13.31
C PHE A 23 -3.77 1.69 13.72
N THR A 24 -4.00 0.72 14.61
CA THR A 24 -5.33 0.41 15.13
C THR A 24 -5.98 1.63 15.79
N SER A 25 -5.20 2.35 16.61
CA SER A 25 -5.67 3.57 17.28
C SER A 25 -5.98 4.70 16.27
N GLU A 26 -5.15 4.83 15.24
CA GLU A 26 -5.35 5.80 14.15
C GLU A 26 -6.64 5.50 13.36
N VAL A 27 -6.85 4.24 12.97
CA VAL A 27 -8.05 3.79 12.26
C VAL A 27 -9.30 4.09 13.08
N LYS A 28 -9.29 3.79 14.38
CA LYS A 28 -10.42 4.09 15.27
C LYS A 28 -10.74 5.58 15.27
N ARG A 29 -9.74 6.44 15.50
CA ARG A 29 -9.91 7.90 15.52
C ARG A 29 -10.41 8.43 14.18
N TYR A 30 -9.94 7.86 13.07
CA TYR A 30 -10.38 8.22 11.73
C TYR A 30 -11.87 7.90 11.53
N LEU A 31 -12.32 6.69 11.89
CA LEU A 31 -13.71 6.25 11.68
C LEU A 31 -14.69 6.96 12.63
N GLU A 32 -14.27 7.34 13.83
CA GLU A 32 -15.06 8.21 14.72
C GLU A 32 -15.34 9.58 14.07
N ARG A 33 -14.37 10.12 13.32
CA ARG A 33 -14.52 11.40 12.62
C ARG A 33 -15.24 11.31 11.29
N TYR A 34 -15.11 10.18 10.59
CA TYR A 34 -15.67 9.95 9.25
C TYR A 34 -16.44 8.62 9.19
N PRO A 35 -17.59 8.52 9.90
CA PRO A 35 -18.33 7.26 10.04
C PRO A 35 -18.89 6.73 8.72
N ASP A 36 -19.15 7.60 7.75
CA ASP A 36 -19.70 7.23 6.44
C ASP A 36 -18.63 6.74 5.45
N THR A 37 -17.38 6.54 5.89
CA THR A 37 -16.30 6.06 5.00
C THR A 37 -16.60 4.63 4.54
N GLN A 38 -16.79 4.45 3.23
CA GLN A 38 -17.01 3.12 2.65
C GLN A 38 -15.70 2.46 2.18
N TYR A 39 -14.75 3.26 1.71
CA TYR A 39 -13.52 2.79 1.09
C TYR A 39 -12.31 3.61 1.53
N VAL A 40 -11.15 2.97 1.57
CA VAL A 40 -9.84 3.59 1.76
C VAL A 40 -8.96 3.23 0.58
N ASP A 41 -8.27 4.22 0.02
CA ASP A 41 -7.28 4.00 -1.04
C ASP A 41 -5.90 3.84 -0.39
N VAL A 42 -5.27 2.67 -0.57
CA VAL A 42 -3.87 2.44 -0.19
C VAL A 42 -3.00 2.86 -1.36
N LEU A 43 -2.12 3.84 -1.14
CA LEU A 43 -1.32 4.47 -2.18
C LEU A 43 0.17 4.27 -1.94
N LEU A 44 0.89 4.04 -3.02
CA LEU A 44 2.34 4.00 -3.16
C LEU A 44 2.73 4.94 -4.29
N THR A 45 3.98 5.38 -4.29
CA THR A 45 4.54 6.17 -5.39
C THR A 45 5.49 5.28 -6.17
N ASP A 46 5.30 5.16 -7.49
CA ASP A 46 6.26 4.47 -8.36
C ASP A 46 7.52 5.30 -8.62
N LEU A 47 8.46 4.75 -9.38
CA LEU A 47 9.71 5.45 -9.72
C LEU A 47 9.49 6.73 -10.55
N ASN A 48 8.35 6.83 -11.24
CA ASN A 48 7.99 8.00 -12.04
C ASN A 48 7.23 9.06 -11.22
N GLY A 49 7.11 8.89 -9.90
CA GLY A 49 6.37 9.80 -9.05
C GLY A 49 4.85 9.66 -9.15
N CYS A 50 4.34 8.65 -9.86
CA CYS A 50 2.91 8.43 -10.03
C CYS A 50 2.34 7.63 -8.86
N PHE A 51 1.18 8.05 -8.36
CA PHE A 51 0.45 7.27 -7.37
C PHE A 51 -0.10 5.97 -8.01
N ARG A 52 0.23 4.85 -7.38
CA ARG A 52 -0.28 3.50 -7.65
C ARG A 52 -0.94 2.98 -6.40
N GLY A 53 -2.02 2.23 -6.52
CA GLY A 53 -2.76 1.88 -5.32
C GLY A 53 -3.92 0.96 -5.58
N LYS A 54 -4.52 0.54 -4.47
CA LYS A 54 -5.72 -0.30 -4.45
C LYS A 54 -6.75 0.28 -3.51
N ARG A 55 -8.00 0.12 -3.90
CA ARG A 55 -9.15 0.52 -3.10
C ARG A 55 -9.59 -0.65 -2.23
N ILE A 56 -9.60 -0.44 -0.92
CA ILE A 56 -9.97 -1.46 0.07
C ILE A 56 -11.27 -1.02 0.76
N PRO A 57 -12.25 -1.91 0.93
CA PRO A 57 -13.45 -1.60 1.70
C PRO A 57 -13.09 -1.38 3.18
N VAL A 58 -13.78 -0.46 3.84
CA VAL A 58 -13.53 -0.12 5.26
C VAL A 58 -13.62 -1.35 6.18
N SER A 59 -14.43 -2.34 5.82
CA SER A 59 -14.56 -3.62 6.54
C SER A 59 -13.25 -4.42 6.61
N SER A 60 -12.31 -4.18 5.69
CA SER A 60 -11.01 -4.83 5.64
C SER A 60 -9.87 -3.92 6.12
N LEU A 61 -10.17 -2.69 6.55
CA LEU A 61 -9.16 -1.70 6.97
C LEU A 61 -8.33 -2.18 8.17
N SER A 62 -8.95 -2.88 9.13
CA SER A 62 -8.23 -3.45 10.28
C SER A 62 -7.19 -4.49 9.87
N LYS A 63 -7.42 -5.23 8.77
CA LYS A 63 -6.48 -6.24 8.26
C LYS A 63 -5.22 -5.61 7.65
N LEU A 64 -5.28 -4.35 7.24
CA LEU A 64 -4.13 -3.63 6.66
C LEU A 64 -3.00 -3.43 7.66
N GLU A 65 -3.23 -3.62 8.96
CA GLU A 65 -2.18 -3.62 9.98
C GLU A 65 -1.04 -4.58 9.65
N LYS A 66 -1.38 -5.77 9.13
CA LYS A 66 -0.40 -6.78 8.69
C LYS A 66 0.21 -6.48 7.32
N GLY A 67 -0.15 -5.36 6.73
CA GLY A 67 0.18 -4.99 5.36
C GLY A 67 -0.75 -5.61 4.33
N CYS A 68 -0.42 -5.35 3.07
CA CYS A 68 -1.21 -5.78 1.93
C CYS A 68 -0.29 -5.96 0.71
N TYR A 69 -0.63 -6.88 -0.18
CA TYR A 69 0.27 -7.26 -1.27
C TYR A 69 0.21 -6.33 -2.47
N PHE A 70 1.36 -5.95 -2.99
CA PHE A 70 1.48 -5.27 -4.27
C PHE A 70 2.44 -6.00 -5.20
N PRO A 71 2.15 -6.01 -6.51
CA PRO A 71 3.06 -6.51 -7.51
C PRO A 71 4.42 -5.77 -7.44
N ALA A 72 5.54 -6.49 -7.50
CA ALA A 72 6.87 -5.88 -7.53
C ALA A 72 7.08 -4.96 -8.74
N SER A 73 6.41 -5.23 -9.86
CA SER A 73 6.40 -4.43 -11.09
C SER A 73 5.86 -3.02 -10.89
N VAL A 74 5.23 -2.71 -9.75
CA VAL A 74 4.92 -1.31 -9.39
C VAL A 74 6.15 -0.41 -9.47
N PHE A 75 7.36 -0.96 -9.29
CA PHE A 75 8.62 -0.23 -9.42
C PHE A 75 9.32 -0.43 -10.76
N ALA A 76 8.74 -1.20 -11.69
CA ALA A 76 9.25 -1.46 -13.02
C ALA A 76 8.22 -1.06 -14.09
N MET A 77 7.62 0.12 -13.96
CA MET A 77 6.70 0.67 -14.96
C MET A 77 7.30 1.86 -15.71
N ASP A 78 6.91 2.00 -16.97
CA ASP A 78 7.13 3.22 -17.73
C ASP A 78 6.19 4.36 -17.29
N ILE A 79 6.36 5.55 -17.87
CA ILE A 79 5.55 6.73 -17.56
C ILE A 79 4.07 6.57 -17.91
N LEU A 80 3.74 5.66 -18.82
CA LEU A 80 2.38 5.38 -19.26
C LEU A 80 1.69 4.38 -18.31
N GLY A 81 2.47 3.63 -17.54
CA GLY A 81 2.04 2.61 -16.60
C GLY A 81 2.14 1.18 -17.13
N ASN A 82 2.90 0.96 -18.21
CA ASN A 82 3.18 -0.38 -18.71
C ASN A 82 4.37 -0.96 -17.96
N VAL A 83 4.33 -2.26 -17.66
CA VAL A 83 5.46 -2.97 -17.05
C VAL A 83 6.61 -3.07 -18.06
N VAL A 84 7.81 -2.75 -17.62
CA VAL A 84 9.07 -2.89 -18.37
C VAL A 84 9.65 -4.25 -18.02
N GLU A 85 9.37 -5.25 -18.86
CA GLU A 85 9.75 -6.65 -18.60
C GLU A 85 11.27 -6.83 -18.48
N GLU A 86 12.06 -6.03 -19.20
CA GLU A 86 13.53 -6.06 -19.16
C GLU A 86 14.11 -5.69 -17.78
N ALA A 87 13.32 -5.06 -16.91
CA ALA A 87 13.72 -4.80 -15.52
C ALA A 87 13.70 -6.06 -14.65
N GLY A 88 13.18 -7.19 -15.15
CA GLY A 88 13.18 -8.48 -14.46
C GLY A 88 12.20 -8.59 -13.29
N LEU A 89 11.24 -7.66 -13.20
CA LEU A 89 10.20 -7.62 -12.16
C LEU A 89 8.79 -7.84 -12.72
N GLY A 90 8.67 -8.10 -14.02
CA GLY A 90 7.40 -8.31 -14.70
C GLY A 90 6.93 -9.77 -14.70
N GLN A 91 5.83 -10.02 -15.41
CA GLN A 91 5.12 -11.29 -15.31
C GLN A 91 5.87 -12.46 -15.94
N ASP A 92 6.71 -12.19 -16.95
CA ASP A 92 7.40 -13.23 -17.73
C ASP A 92 8.35 -14.08 -16.87
N MET A 93 8.87 -13.52 -15.77
CA MET A 93 9.72 -14.23 -14.82
C MET A 93 8.99 -14.76 -13.58
N GLY A 94 7.67 -14.55 -13.49
CA GLY A 94 6.88 -14.83 -12.29
C GLY A 94 7.04 -13.70 -11.28
N GLU A 95 6.14 -12.73 -11.37
CA GLU A 95 6.16 -11.55 -10.52
C GLU A 95 5.88 -11.91 -9.04
N PRO A 96 6.78 -11.55 -8.10
CA PRO A 96 6.54 -11.74 -6.68
C PRO A 96 5.65 -10.64 -6.11
N ASP A 97 4.69 -11.04 -5.28
CA ASP A 97 3.91 -10.12 -4.46
C ASP A 97 4.73 -9.65 -3.24
N CYS A 98 4.85 -8.34 -3.08
CA CYS A 98 5.55 -7.72 -1.98
C CYS A 98 4.58 -7.17 -0.92
N THR A 99 4.88 -7.40 0.36
CA THR A 99 4.08 -6.85 1.46
C THR A 99 4.32 -5.36 1.63
N CYS A 100 3.27 -4.56 1.48
CA CYS A 100 3.29 -3.13 1.80
C CYS A 100 2.55 -2.87 3.10
N VAL A 101 3.27 -2.34 4.09
CA VAL A 101 2.74 -1.99 5.40
C VAL A 101 2.35 -0.52 5.47
N PRO A 102 1.26 -0.18 6.19
CA PRO A 102 0.85 1.21 6.34
C PRO A 102 1.88 1.99 7.16
N VAL A 103 2.11 3.25 6.76
CA VAL A 103 2.93 4.19 7.52
C VAL A 103 2.04 4.86 8.57
N PRO A 104 2.36 4.77 9.88
CA PRO A 104 1.57 5.42 10.92
C PRO A 104 1.43 6.93 10.70
N GLY A 105 0.26 7.49 11.02
CA GLY A 105 -0.01 8.93 10.95
C GLY A 105 -0.35 9.45 9.54
N HIS A 106 -0.48 8.56 8.55
CA HIS A 106 -0.75 8.94 7.16
C HIS A 106 -2.20 8.65 6.71
N LEU A 107 -3.05 8.09 7.57
CA LEU A 107 -4.47 7.89 7.25
C LEU A 107 -5.23 9.22 7.32
N ASN A 108 -5.67 9.70 6.17
CA ASN A 108 -6.32 11.00 6.04
C ASN A 108 -7.56 10.91 5.14
N ALA A 109 -8.54 11.77 5.41
CA ALA A 109 -9.72 11.85 4.58
C ALA A 109 -9.34 12.50 3.25
N PHE A 110 -9.42 11.71 2.18
CA PHE A 110 -9.14 12.19 0.84
C PHE A 110 -10.45 12.52 0.12
N ARG A 111 -10.71 13.81 -0.11
CA ARG A 111 -11.73 14.21 -1.07
C ARG A 111 -11.16 14.01 -2.47
N ARG A 112 -11.60 12.96 -3.17
CA ARG A 112 -11.37 12.86 -4.62
C ARG A 112 -11.96 14.11 -5.27
N ARG A 113 -11.09 14.94 -5.85
CA ARG A 113 -11.52 15.77 -6.97
C ARG A 113 -11.91 14.80 -8.08
N SER A 114 -13.05 15.03 -8.74
CA SER A 114 -13.55 14.20 -9.82
C SER A 114 -12.39 13.79 -10.72
N ALA A 115 -12.19 12.47 -10.89
CA ALA A 115 -11.08 11.97 -11.69
C ALA A 115 -11.16 12.62 -13.06
N VAL A 116 -10.09 13.30 -13.47
CA VAL A 116 -9.92 13.66 -14.88
C VAL A 116 -9.77 12.32 -15.61
N ARG A 117 -10.86 11.86 -16.26
CA ARG A 117 -10.82 10.66 -17.12
C ARG A 117 -9.66 10.87 -18.09
N ARG A 118 -8.71 9.92 -18.16
CA ARG A 118 -7.72 9.92 -19.23
C ARG A 118 -8.49 9.78 -20.55
N PRO A 119 -8.22 10.62 -21.57
CA PRO A 119 -8.74 10.35 -22.91
C PRO A 119 -8.24 8.97 -23.36
N GLY A 120 -9.15 8.06 -23.70
CA GLY A 120 -8.81 6.75 -24.27
C GLY A 120 -8.78 5.54 -23.32
N ALA A 121 -9.20 5.67 -22.05
CA ALA A 121 -9.49 4.49 -21.24
C ALA A 121 -10.77 3.82 -21.79
N ALA A 122 -10.60 2.74 -22.55
CA ALA A 122 -11.70 1.92 -23.01
C ALA A 122 -12.40 1.28 -21.80
N ASP A 123 -13.72 1.38 -21.75
CA ASP A 123 -14.54 0.64 -20.80
C ASP A 123 -14.47 -0.84 -21.26
N HIS A 124 -13.86 -1.71 -20.43
CA HIS A 124 -14.01 -3.15 -20.58
C HIS A 124 -15.12 -3.59 -19.63
N ASP A 125 -16.24 -4.00 -20.23
CA ASP A 125 -17.38 -4.70 -19.59
C ASP A 125 -16.99 -6.11 -19.11
#